data_AF-A0A8X7PFR1-F1
#
_entry.id   AF-A0A8X7PFR1-F1
#
_cell.length_a   1.000
_cell.length_b   1.000
_cell.length_c   1.000
_cell.angle_alpha   90.00
_cell.angle_beta   90.00
_cell.angle_gamma   90.00
#
_symmetry.space_group_name_H-M   'P 1'
#
loop_
_entity.id
_entity.type
_entity.pdbx_description
1 polymer ?
#
loop_
_entity_poly.entity_id
_entity_poly.type
_entity_poly.pdbx_seq_one_letter_code
_entity_poly.pdbx_strand_id
1 'polypeptide(L)'
;MSGSVEDGGLVEYFFGKDGSDKLKHDKFTQFLKDLTEEMLRLEFAHYDYKRRGTISAKDFALSMVAAADASDLGKLLDRVEDLSKHAHLQDVRISLKEFKQFAELRSKLGPFSLALFAYGKANGLLTMKDFKRAASQVCGVSLSDNVIEIAFHVFDSNRDGNLSVEEFLRVLHRREKDISQPIAKGLCQYFSDGWNGSKKCSSP
;
A
#
# COMPACT_ATOMS: atom_id res chain seq x y z
N MET A 1 47.89 -0.40 -9.88
CA MET A 1 47.49 1.02 -9.82
C MET A 1 46.20 1.07 -9.02
N SER A 2 46.25 1.54 -7.78
CA SER A 2 45.05 1.69 -6.94
C SER A 2 44.35 2.99 -7.35
N GLY A 3 43.26 2.87 -8.12
CA GLY A 3 42.35 3.98 -8.29
C GLY A 3 41.62 4.18 -6.97
N SER A 4 41.92 5.26 -6.26
CA SER A 4 41.05 5.75 -5.19
C SER A 4 39.67 5.97 -5.80
N VAL A 5 38.64 5.30 -5.26
CA VAL A 5 37.25 5.50 -5.69
C VAL A 5 36.80 6.85 -5.13
N GLU A 6 37.29 7.93 -5.72
CA GLU A 6 36.69 9.24 -5.53
C GLU A 6 35.27 9.14 -6.08
N ASP A 7 34.28 9.27 -5.17
CA ASP A 7 32.84 9.09 -5.38
C ASP A 7 32.26 7.66 -5.18
N GLY A 8 32.85 6.90 -4.26
CA GLY A 8 32.49 5.51 -3.98
C GLY A 8 31.30 5.26 -3.05
N GLY A 9 30.31 6.14 -2.85
CA GLY A 9 29.31 6.00 -1.76
C GLY A 9 28.74 4.58 -1.54
N LEU A 10 28.02 4.03 -2.52
CA LEU A 10 27.48 2.65 -2.42
C LEU A 10 28.53 1.56 -2.69
N VAL A 11 29.53 1.85 -3.52
CA VAL A 11 30.58 0.89 -3.89
C VAL A 11 31.47 0.60 -2.67
N GLU A 12 31.94 1.63 -1.99
CA GLU A 12 32.63 1.57 -0.71
C GLU A 12 31.74 0.98 0.37
N TYR A 13 30.46 1.40 0.47
CA TYR A 13 29.54 0.84 1.45
C TYR A 13 29.40 -0.68 1.30
N PHE A 14 29.28 -1.21 0.08
CA PHE A 14 29.09 -2.65 -0.15
C PHE A 14 30.38 -3.45 -0.23
N PHE A 15 31.40 -2.92 -0.89
CA PHE A 15 32.61 -3.64 -1.34
C PHE A 15 33.91 -3.10 -0.72
N GLY A 16 33.84 -2.18 0.25
CA GLY A 16 35.01 -1.66 0.94
C GLY A 16 35.77 -0.60 0.13
N LYS A 17 36.77 0.03 0.75
CA LYS A 17 37.50 1.18 0.18
C LYS A 17 38.20 0.90 -1.14
N ASP A 18 38.56 -0.36 -1.39
CA ASP A 18 39.22 -0.82 -2.61
C ASP A 18 38.28 -1.56 -3.57
N GLY A 19 37.00 -1.70 -3.20
CA GLY A 19 35.99 -2.39 -4.01
C GLY A 19 36.15 -3.91 -4.09
N SER A 20 36.95 -4.51 -3.20
CA SER A 20 37.31 -5.93 -3.26
C SER A 20 36.52 -6.85 -2.32
N ASP A 21 35.84 -6.30 -1.31
CA ASP A 21 35.04 -7.09 -0.37
C ASP A 21 33.87 -7.76 -1.08
N LYS A 22 33.45 -8.94 -0.61
CA LYS A 22 32.26 -9.61 -1.15
C LYS A 22 30.98 -9.09 -0.49
N LEU A 23 29.98 -8.74 -1.30
CA LEU A 23 28.65 -8.39 -0.81
C LEU A 23 27.93 -9.63 -0.26
N LYS A 24 27.72 -9.63 1.06
CA LYS A 24 26.90 -10.66 1.74
C LYS A 24 25.42 -10.38 1.52
N HIS A 25 24.63 -11.44 1.35
CA HIS A 25 23.18 -11.36 1.21
C HIS A 25 22.53 -10.52 2.33
N ASP A 26 22.86 -10.81 3.60
CA ASP A 26 22.24 -10.12 4.74
C ASP A 26 22.53 -8.62 4.77
N LYS A 27 23.73 -8.21 4.34
CA LYS A 27 24.10 -6.79 4.21
C LYS A 27 23.25 -6.11 3.14
N PHE A 28 23.04 -6.77 2.01
CA PHE A 28 22.19 -6.25 0.94
C PHE A 28 20.72 -6.16 1.36
N THR A 29 20.19 -7.22 1.99
CA THR A 29 18.82 -7.22 2.51
C THR A 29 18.61 -6.14 3.58
N GLN A 30 19.57 -5.94 4.48
CA GLN A 30 19.48 -4.90 5.49
C GLN A 30 19.48 -3.51 4.87
N PHE A 31 20.37 -3.26 3.90
CA PHE A 31 20.38 -2.01 3.16
C PHE A 31 19.03 -1.70 2.50
N LEU A 32 18.41 -2.68 1.82
CA LEU A 32 17.09 -2.48 1.20
C LEU A 32 15.99 -2.19 2.22
N LYS A 33 16.03 -2.84 3.39
CA LYS A 33 15.10 -2.56 4.50
C LYS A 33 15.28 -1.13 5.02
N ASP A 34 16.51 -0.71 5.27
CA ASP A 34 16.82 0.63 5.79
C ASP A 34 16.44 1.71 4.77
N LEU A 35 16.74 1.49 3.49
CA LEU A 35 16.35 2.39 2.42
C LEU A 35 14.83 2.53 2.31
N THR A 36 14.10 1.42 2.35
CA THR A 36 12.63 1.43 2.28
C THR A 36 12.02 2.14 3.49
N GLU A 37 12.58 1.91 4.68
CA GLU A 37 12.18 2.59 5.92
C GLU A 37 12.43 4.11 5.84
N GLU A 38 13.58 4.54 5.31
CA GLU A 38 13.88 5.96 5.13
C GLU A 38 12.98 6.61 4.07
N MET A 39 12.72 5.94 2.95
CA MET A 39 11.76 6.43 1.95
C MET A 39 10.36 6.62 2.55
N LEU A 40 9.89 5.68 3.38
CA LEU A 40 8.61 5.80 4.08
C LEU A 40 8.60 6.95 5.09
N ARG A 41 9.71 7.18 5.80
CA ARG A 41 9.85 8.32 6.72
C ARG A 41 9.81 9.65 5.96
N LEU A 42 10.52 9.75 4.84
CA LEU A 42 10.52 10.95 3.99
C LEU A 42 9.15 11.22 3.38
N GLU A 43 8.45 10.18 2.93
CA GLU A 43 7.07 10.31 2.46
C GLU A 43 6.15 10.84 3.57
N PHE A 44 6.20 10.26 4.76
CA PHE A 44 5.40 10.76 5.88
C PHE A 44 5.74 12.22 6.20
N ALA A 45 7.03 12.58 6.22
CA ALA A 45 7.48 13.94 6.49
C ALA A 45 7.03 14.94 5.41
N HIS A 46 6.88 14.51 4.16
CA HIS A 46 6.31 15.34 3.10
C HIS A 46 4.87 15.75 3.44
N TYR A 47 4.07 14.82 3.98
CA TYR A 47 2.69 15.09 4.41
C TYR A 47 2.62 15.77 5.79
N ASP A 48 3.53 15.46 6.71
CA ASP A 48 3.68 16.17 8.00
C ASP A 48 4.52 17.45 7.86
N TYR A 49 4.18 18.30 6.88
CA TYR A 49 4.93 19.53 6.60
C TYR A 49 4.95 20.51 7.79
N LYS A 50 4.01 20.39 8.73
CA LYS A 50 3.94 21.17 9.98
C LYS A 50 4.75 20.55 11.13
N ARG A 51 5.38 19.38 10.93
CA ARG A 51 6.20 18.67 11.92
C ARG A 51 5.48 18.41 13.24
N ARG A 52 4.23 17.96 13.16
CA ARG A 52 3.38 17.66 14.33
C ARG A 52 3.57 16.24 14.85
N GLY A 53 4.27 15.38 14.11
CA GLY A 53 4.39 13.95 14.38
C GLY A 53 3.17 13.13 13.93
N THR A 54 2.17 13.80 13.34
CA THR A 54 0.92 13.19 12.84
C THR A 54 0.42 13.95 11.62
N ILE A 55 -0.21 13.26 10.68
CA ILE A 55 -0.83 13.85 9.48
C ILE A 55 -2.36 13.83 9.58
N SER A 56 -3.06 14.68 8.83
CA SER A 56 -4.53 14.65 8.79
C SER A 56 -5.05 13.43 8.02
N ALA A 57 -6.33 13.09 8.21
CA ALA A 57 -7.00 12.08 7.38
C ALA A 57 -6.90 12.40 5.88
N LYS A 58 -7.03 13.69 5.51
CA LYS A 58 -6.90 14.16 4.12
C LYS A 58 -5.48 13.94 3.58
N ASP A 59 -4.46 14.31 4.33
CA ASP A 59 -3.06 14.12 3.92
C ASP A 59 -2.71 12.64 3.80
N PHE A 60 -3.21 11.81 4.73
CA PHE A 60 -3.08 10.36 4.63
C PHE A 60 -3.77 9.81 3.37
N ALA A 61 -4.96 10.29 3.05
CA ALA A 61 -5.68 9.90 1.85
C ALA A 61 -4.96 10.33 0.55
N LEU A 62 -4.38 11.54 0.52
CA LEU A 62 -3.50 11.97 -0.57
C LEU A 62 -2.32 11.02 -0.76
N SER A 63 -1.70 10.55 0.32
CA SER A 63 -0.60 9.58 0.26
C SER A 63 -1.00 8.24 -0.38
N MET A 64 -2.26 7.82 -0.22
CA MET A 64 -2.75 6.58 -0.82
C MET A 64 -2.92 6.68 -2.33
N VAL A 65 -3.30 7.85 -2.84
CA VAL A 65 -3.63 8.05 -4.26
C VAL A 65 -2.50 8.66 -5.07
N ALA A 66 -1.40 9.07 -4.43
CA ALA A 66 -0.26 9.74 -5.07
C ALA A 66 0.36 8.96 -6.24
N ALA A 67 0.24 7.62 -6.25
CA ALA A 67 0.77 6.75 -7.32
C ALA A 67 -0.34 6.17 -8.23
N ALA A 68 -1.58 6.65 -8.12
CA ALA A 68 -2.68 6.18 -8.95
C ALA A 68 -2.48 6.51 -10.44
N ASP A 69 -3.18 5.79 -11.32
CA ASP A 69 -3.18 6.08 -12.75
C ASP A 69 -3.82 7.46 -13.02
N ALA A 70 -3.27 8.22 -13.98
CA ALA A 70 -3.80 9.53 -14.34
C ALA A 70 -5.28 9.49 -14.75
N SER A 71 -5.74 8.38 -15.35
CA SER A 71 -7.15 8.18 -15.71
C SER A 71 -8.10 8.11 -14.51
N ASP A 72 -7.59 7.74 -13.34
CA ASP A 72 -8.35 7.56 -12.10
C ASP A 72 -8.08 8.64 -11.06
N LEU A 73 -6.95 9.33 -11.19
CA LEU A 73 -6.45 10.28 -10.21
C LEU A 73 -7.47 11.40 -9.93
N GLY A 74 -8.13 11.94 -10.96
CA GLY A 74 -9.15 12.99 -10.77
C GLY A 74 -10.28 12.55 -9.83
N LYS A 75 -10.87 11.37 -10.09
CA LYS A 75 -11.94 10.80 -9.27
C LYS A 75 -11.48 10.43 -7.85
N LEU A 76 -10.23 10.02 -7.72
CA LEU A 76 -9.62 9.74 -6.43
C LEU A 76 -9.41 11.01 -5.62
N LEU A 77 -8.92 12.09 -6.25
CA LEU A 77 -8.76 13.39 -5.60
C LEU A 77 -10.12 13.98 -5.16
N ASP A 78 -11.16 13.86 -5.98
CA ASP A 78 -12.52 14.27 -5.60
C ASP A 78 -12.99 13.53 -4.33
N ARG A 79 -12.69 12.22 -4.22
CA ARG A 79 -12.98 11.44 -3.01
C ARG A 79 -12.13 11.89 -1.81
N VAL A 80 -10.87 12.25 -2.04
CA VAL A 80 -10.03 12.80 -0.97
C VAL A 80 -10.59 14.14 -0.45
N GLU A 81 -11.11 15.00 -1.33
CA GLU A 81 -11.74 16.25 -0.92
C GLU A 81 -13.03 16.02 -0.11
N ASP A 82 -13.80 14.98 -0.46
CA ASP A 82 -15.04 14.60 0.23
C ASP A 82 -14.84 14.12 1.69
N LEU A 83 -13.61 13.75 2.08
CA LEU A 83 -13.30 13.45 3.48
C LEU A 83 -13.61 14.62 4.41
N SER A 84 -13.41 15.86 3.92
CA SER A 84 -13.71 17.07 4.69
C SER A 84 -15.19 17.20 5.07
N LYS A 85 -16.09 16.52 4.34
CA LYS A 85 -17.54 16.51 4.63
C LYS A 85 -17.89 15.63 5.82
N HIS A 86 -16.99 14.74 6.25
CA HIS A 86 -17.21 13.81 7.34
C HIS A 86 -16.64 14.41 8.63
N ALA A 87 -17.51 15.02 9.45
CA ALA A 87 -17.10 15.75 10.64
C ALA A 87 -16.23 14.93 11.60
N HIS A 88 -16.51 13.64 11.76
CA HIS A 88 -15.73 12.77 12.64
C HIS A 88 -14.33 12.42 12.12
N LEU A 89 -14.06 12.60 10.81
CA LEU A 89 -12.74 12.38 10.20
C LEU A 89 -11.88 13.66 10.15
N GLN A 90 -12.45 14.83 10.38
CA GLN A 90 -11.70 16.10 10.31
C GLN A 90 -10.61 16.20 11.38
N ASP A 91 -10.91 15.70 12.59
CA ASP A 91 -9.99 15.73 13.73
C ASP A 91 -9.09 14.50 13.82
N VAL A 92 -9.30 13.51 12.93
CA VAL A 92 -8.46 12.31 12.90
C VAL A 92 -7.02 12.67 12.53
N ARG A 93 -6.10 12.12 13.33
CA ARG A 93 -4.66 12.25 13.15
C ARG A 93 -4.06 10.87 13.00
N ILE A 94 -3.27 10.70 11.95
CA ILE A 94 -2.57 9.45 11.63
C ILE A 94 -1.11 9.59 12.04
N SER A 95 -0.64 8.71 12.91
CA SER A 95 0.75 8.66 13.36
C SER A 95 1.68 8.03 12.31
N LEU A 96 3.00 8.26 12.43
CA LEU A 96 4.00 7.56 11.61
C LEU A 96 3.90 6.04 11.75
N LYS A 97 3.54 5.54 12.95
CA LYS A 97 3.34 4.11 13.19
C LYS A 97 2.20 3.56 12.35
N GLU A 98 1.03 4.20 12.38
CA GLU A 98 -0.13 3.79 11.58
C GLU A 98 0.15 3.88 10.08
N PHE A 99 0.84 4.94 9.66
CA PHE A 99 1.28 5.11 8.28
C PHE A 99 2.15 3.92 7.80
N LYS A 100 3.13 3.53 8.62
CA LYS A 100 4.01 2.38 8.34
C LYS A 100 3.27 1.06 8.34
N GLN A 101 2.33 0.87 9.27
CA GLN A 101 1.48 -0.33 9.26
C GLN A 101 0.68 -0.44 7.97
N PHE A 102 0.12 0.67 7.48
CA PHE A 102 -0.57 0.67 6.20
C PHE A 102 0.39 0.41 5.02
N ALA A 103 1.60 0.97 5.04
CA ALA A 103 2.63 0.67 4.05
C ALA A 103 3.07 -0.80 4.06
N GLU A 104 3.16 -1.42 5.25
CA GLU A 104 3.44 -2.84 5.40
C GLU A 104 2.32 -3.69 4.81
N LEU A 105 1.05 -3.33 5.05
CA LEU A 105 -0.08 -4.00 4.40
C LEU A 105 0.02 -3.90 2.87
N ARG A 106 0.38 -2.71 2.36
CA ARG A 106 0.62 -2.50 0.93
C ARG A 106 1.73 -3.38 0.38
N SER A 107 2.76 -3.74 1.14
CA SER A 107 3.81 -4.68 0.69
C SER A 107 3.38 -6.15 0.70
N LYS A 108 2.18 -6.44 1.23
CA LYS A 108 1.61 -7.79 1.40
C LYS A 108 0.33 -7.96 0.57
N LEU A 109 0.18 -7.23 -0.55
CA LEU A 109 -1.03 -7.25 -1.38
C LEU A 109 -1.40 -8.64 -1.89
N GLY A 110 -0.43 -9.49 -2.21
CA GLY A 110 -0.68 -10.86 -2.66
C GLY A 110 -1.48 -11.69 -1.64
N PRO A 111 -0.91 -11.99 -0.46
CA PRO A 111 -1.62 -12.66 0.62
C PRO A 111 -2.89 -11.93 1.08
N PHE A 112 -2.86 -10.59 1.11
CA PHE A 112 -4.02 -9.82 1.51
C PHE A 112 -5.19 -9.97 0.55
N SER A 113 -4.96 -9.88 -0.77
CA SER A 113 -6.01 -10.05 -1.80
C SER A 113 -6.63 -11.45 -1.76
N LEU A 114 -5.83 -12.50 -1.54
CA LEU A 114 -6.32 -13.86 -1.34
C LEU A 114 -7.19 -13.99 -0.08
N ALA A 115 -6.77 -13.37 1.03
CA ALA A 115 -7.55 -13.36 2.26
C ALA A 115 -8.89 -12.66 2.07
N LEU A 116 -8.88 -11.50 1.40
CA LEU A 116 -10.08 -10.77 1.07
C LEU A 116 -11.02 -11.61 0.21
N PHE A 117 -10.51 -12.28 -0.83
CA PHE A 117 -11.32 -13.20 -1.64
C PHE A 117 -11.95 -14.33 -0.82
N ALA A 118 -11.21 -14.91 0.13
CA ALA A 118 -11.71 -15.97 1.01
C ALA A 118 -12.74 -15.47 2.04
N TYR A 119 -12.63 -14.23 2.50
CA TYR A 119 -13.52 -13.65 3.51
C TYR A 119 -14.74 -12.94 2.93
N GLY A 120 -14.68 -12.52 1.67
CA GLY A 120 -15.83 -11.94 0.97
C GLY A 120 -17.02 -12.89 1.01
N LYS A 121 -18.22 -12.35 1.27
CA LYS A 121 -19.46 -13.13 1.10
C LYS A 121 -19.58 -13.59 -0.36
N ALA A 122 -20.54 -14.48 -0.65
CA ALA A 122 -20.76 -15.06 -1.98
C ALA A 122 -20.86 -14.06 -3.17
N ASN A 123 -20.94 -12.76 -2.91
CA ASN A 123 -20.96 -11.68 -3.90
C ASN A 123 -19.62 -10.91 -4.07
N GLY A 124 -18.56 -11.25 -3.33
CA GLY A 124 -17.24 -10.62 -3.46
C GLY A 124 -17.12 -9.21 -2.86
N LEU A 125 -18.07 -8.79 -2.02
CA LEU A 125 -18.04 -7.52 -1.29
C LEU A 125 -17.38 -7.67 0.08
N LEU A 126 -16.47 -6.75 0.41
CA LEU A 126 -15.66 -6.78 1.63
C LEU A 126 -16.10 -5.70 2.60
N THR A 127 -16.45 -6.10 3.82
CA THR A 127 -16.76 -5.14 4.88
C THR A 127 -15.48 -4.66 5.58
N MET A 128 -15.56 -3.54 6.32
CA MET A 128 -14.44 -3.08 7.16
C MET A 128 -13.96 -4.15 8.16
N LYS A 129 -14.88 -5.00 8.65
CA LYS A 129 -14.54 -6.11 9.56
C LYS A 129 -13.71 -7.18 8.85
N ASP A 130 -14.05 -7.51 7.61
CA ASP A 130 -13.30 -8.46 6.81
C ASP A 130 -11.91 -7.93 6.47
N PHE A 131 -11.82 -6.64 6.13
CA PHE A 131 -10.56 -5.95 5.92
C PHE A 131 -9.65 -6.01 7.15
N LYS A 132 -10.19 -5.63 8.33
CA LYS A 132 -9.46 -5.66 9.60
C LYS A 132 -8.99 -7.07 9.95
N ARG A 133 -9.84 -8.07 9.73
CA ARG A 133 -9.53 -9.49 9.96
C ARG A 133 -8.43 -9.96 9.02
N ALA A 134 -8.52 -9.68 7.72
CA ALA A 134 -7.50 -10.05 6.75
C ALA A 134 -6.13 -9.41 7.08
N ALA A 135 -6.13 -8.13 7.44
CA ALA A 135 -4.89 -7.42 7.75
C ALA A 135 -4.22 -8.03 8.97
N SER A 136 -4.99 -8.27 10.05
CA SER A 136 -4.45 -8.79 11.31
C SER A 136 -4.11 -10.28 11.25
N GLN A 137 -5.02 -11.13 10.77
CA GLN A 137 -4.89 -12.59 10.87
C GLN A 137 -4.04 -13.20 9.75
N VAL A 138 -4.04 -12.59 8.55
CA VAL A 138 -3.28 -13.13 7.41
C VAL A 138 -1.99 -12.35 7.19
N CYS A 139 -2.05 -11.03 7.25
CA CYS A 139 -0.86 -10.21 6.99
C CYS A 139 -0.06 -9.88 8.27
N GLY A 140 -0.59 -10.17 9.45
CA GLY A 140 0.07 -9.81 10.73
C GLY A 140 0.12 -8.31 10.99
N VAL A 141 -0.70 -7.51 10.30
CA VAL A 141 -0.71 -6.05 10.37
C VAL A 141 -1.96 -5.59 11.13
N SER A 142 -1.75 -4.89 12.23
CA SER A 142 -2.84 -4.26 12.98
C SER A 142 -3.07 -2.83 12.52
N LEU A 143 -4.21 -2.57 11.88
CA LEU A 143 -4.63 -1.22 11.49
C LEU A 143 -5.68 -0.67 12.45
N SER A 144 -5.66 0.65 12.67
CA SER A 144 -6.71 1.35 13.41
C SER A 144 -7.98 1.47 12.59
N ASP A 145 -9.13 1.62 13.25
CA ASP A 145 -10.42 1.75 12.57
C ASP A 145 -10.45 3.02 11.69
N ASN A 146 -9.82 4.11 12.15
CA ASN A 146 -9.65 5.33 11.36
C ASN A 146 -8.90 5.09 10.04
N VAL A 147 -7.79 4.33 10.06
CA VAL A 147 -7.04 4.03 8.83
C VAL A 147 -7.89 3.23 7.85
N ILE A 148 -8.63 2.23 8.35
CA ILE A 148 -9.50 1.40 7.52
C ILE A 148 -10.65 2.23 6.94
N GLU A 149 -11.26 3.09 7.76
CA GLU A 149 -12.37 3.95 7.33
C GLU A 149 -11.95 4.93 6.22
N ILE A 150 -10.80 5.60 6.38
CA ILE A 150 -10.26 6.50 5.36
C ILE A 150 -9.94 5.71 4.09
N ALA A 151 -9.37 4.51 4.19
CA ALA A 151 -9.11 3.66 3.03
C ALA A 151 -10.41 3.27 2.30
N PHE A 152 -11.47 2.91 3.02
CA PHE A 152 -12.78 2.62 2.43
C PHE A 152 -13.35 3.85 1.73
N HIS A 153 -13.28 5.02 2.34
CA HIS A 153 -13.76 6.26 1.71
C HIS A 153 -13.05 6.57 0.39
N VAL A 154 -11.74 6.30 0.33
CA VAL A 154 -10.94 6.57 -0.87
C VAL A 154 -11.09 5.50 -1.94
N PHE A 155 -11.28 4.23 -1.56
CA PHE A 155 -11.28 3.11 -2.52
C PHE A 155 -12.68 2.71 -2.99
N ASP A 156 -13.71 2.83 -2.15
CA ASP A 156 -15.11 2.54 -2.48
C ASP A 156 -15.58 3.53 -3.55
N SER A 157 -15.73 3.05 -4.77
CA SER A 157 -16.00 3.89 -5.94
C SER A 157 -17.50 4.02 -6.20
N ASN A 158 -18.28 3.00 -5.84
CA ASN A 158 -19.71 2.97 -6.03
C ASN A 158 -20.49 3.46 -4.79
N ARG A 159 -19.80 3.68 -3.66
CA ARG A 159 -20.33 4.15 -2.37
C ARG A 159 -21.36 3.19 -1.76
N ASP A 160 -21.17 1.89 -1.96
CA ASP A 160 -22.04 0.86 -1.39
C ASP A 160 -21.67 0.49 0.07
N GLY A 161 -20.59 1.06 0.60
CA GLY A 161 -20.10 0.82 1.96
C GLY A 161 -19.22 -0.43 2.09
N ASN A 162 -18.93 -1.10 0.98
CA ASN A 162 -18.04 -2.25 0.88
C ASN A 162 -16.93 -1.95 -0.13
N LEU A 163 -15.86 -2.75 -0.07
CA LEU A 163 -14.86 -2.75 -1.12
C LEU A 163 -14.98 -4.03 -1.93
N SER A 164 -15.05 -3.91 -3.25
CA SER A 164 -14.71 -5.03 -4.12
C SER A 164 -13.19 -5.20 -4.19
N VAL A 165 -12.73 -6.42 -4.52
CA VAL A 165 -11.31 -6.69 -4.77
C VAL A 165 -10.78 -5.82 -5.92
N GLU A 166 -11.60 -5.55 -6.93
CA GLU A 166 -11.25 -4.69 -8.06
C GLU A 166 -11.00 -3.24 -7.64
N GLU A 167 -11.90 -2.66 -6.83
CA GLU A 167 -11.74 -1.30 -6.30
C GLU A 167 -10.47 -1.16 -5.46
N PHE A 168 -10.19 -2.15 -4.63
CA PHE A 168 -9.01 -2.17 -3.79
C PHE A 168 -7.71 -2.29 -4.60
N LEU A 169 -7.64 -3.25 -5.53
CA LEU A 169 -6.43 -3.47 -6.34
C LEU A 169 -6.18 -2.31 -7.30
N ARG A 170 -7.22 -1.68 -7.85
CA ARG A 170 -7.09 -0.55 -8.78
C ARG A 170 -6.21 0.57 -8.22
N VAL A 171 -6.29 0.84 -6.91
CA VAL A 171 -5.55 1.94 -6.28
C VAL A 171 -4.17 1.49 -5.80
N LEU A 172 -4.01 0.25 -5.35
CA LEU A 172 -2.79 -0.19 -4.66
C LEU A 172 -1.78 -0.89 -5.57
N HIS A 173 -2.21 -1.51 -6.68
CA HIS A 173 -1.34 -2.35 -7.52
C HIS A 173 -0.28 -1.56 -8.31
N ARG A 174 -0.50 -0.27 -8.54
CA ARG A 174 0.41 0.56 -9.36
C ARG A 174 1.61 1.06 -8.56
N ARG A 175 1.41 1.33 -7.27
CA ARG A 175 2.48 1.79 -6.38
C ARG A 175 3.56 0.73 -6.14
N GLU A 176 3.18 -0.55 -6.14
CA GLU A 176 4.13 -1.67 -6.10
C GLU A 176 4.88 -1.84 -7.43
N LYS A 177 4.25 -1.58 -8.59
CA LYS A 177 4.91 -1.71 -9.91
C LYS A 177 6.12 -0.78 -10.06
N ASP A 178 6.11 0.37 -9.38
CA ASP A 178 7.21 1.32 -9.40
C ASP A 178 8.42 0.87 -8.55
N ILE A 179 8.24 -0.16 -7.70
CA ILE A 179 9.29 -0.66 -6.78
C ILE A 179 9.62 -2.15 -7.03
N SER A 180 8.72 -2.98 -7.57
CA SER A 180 8.95 -4.43 -7.78
C SER A 180 7.97 -5.10 -8.79
N GLN A 181 8.47 -5.92 -9.72
CA GLN A 181 7.70 -6.89 -10.56
C GLN A 181 7.90 -8.33 -10.03
N PRO A 182 7.19 -9.43 -10.44
CA PRO A 182 6.06 -9.63 -11.37
C PRO A 182 4.83 -10.38 -10.75
N ILE A 183 4.77 -10.55 -9.43
CA ILE A 183 3.77 -11.39 -8.72
C ILE A 183 2.32 -10.90 -8.96
N ALA A 184 2.20 -9.59 -9.12
CA ALA A 184 0.99 -8.86 -9.46
C ALA A 184 0.25 -9.34 -10.73
N LYS A 185 0.98 -9.77 -11.78
CA LYS A 185 0.37 -10.18 -13.06
C LYS A 185 -0.34 -11.54 -12.94
N GLY A 186 0.30 -12.50 -12.26
CA GLY A 186 -0.25 -13.85 -12.11
C GLY A 186 -1.52 -13.88 -11.27
N LEU A 187 -1.56 -13.09 -10.18
CA LEU A 187 -2.77 -12.95 -9.37
C LEU A 187 -3.88 -12.20 -10.11
N CYS A 188 -3.57 -11.12 -10.83
CA CYS A 188 -4.57 -10.38 -11.59
C CYS A 188 -5.22 -11.24 -12.68
N GLN A 189 -4.44 -12.09 -13.36
CA GLN A 189 -4.95 -13.04 -14.34
C GLN A 189 -5.76 -14.17 -13.69
N TYR A 190 -5.27 -14.70 -12.56
CA TYR A 190 -6.01 -15.69 -11.77
C TYR A 190 -7.36 -15.16 -11.25
N PHE A 191 -7.39 -13.94 -10.75
CA PHE A 191 -8.61 -13.29 -10.25
C PHE A 191 -9.55 -12.86 -11.39
N SER A 192 -9.03 -12.38 -12.53
CA SER A 192 -9.87 -12.08 -13.70
C SER A 192 -10.52 -13.34 -14.28
N ASP A 193 -9.78 -14.45 -14.33
CA ASP A 193 -10.25 -15.71 -14.90
C ASP A 193 -11.20 -16.44 -13.94
N GLY A 194 -10.90 -16.43 -12.64
CA GLY A 194 -11.76 -17.00 -11.59
C GLY A 194 -13.11 -16.29 -11.47
N TRP A 195 -13.13 -14.96 -11.59
CA TRP A 195 -14.37 -14.17 -11.49
C TRP A 195 -15.27 -14.31 -12.74
N ASN A 196 -14.69 -14.41 -13.93
CA ASN A 196 -15.45 -14.68 -15.17
C ASN A 196 -16.03 -16.10 -15.19
N GLY A 197 -15.41 -17.07 -14.50
CA GLY A 197 -15.94 -18.42 -14.32
C GLY A 197 -17.21 -18.45 -13.46
N SER A 198 -17.26 -17.68 -12.38
CA SER A 198 -18.42 -17.63 -11.48
C SER A 198 -19.66 -16.96 -12.08
N LYS A 199 -19.50 -16.04 -13.05
CA LYS A 199 -20.63 -15.42 -13.78
C LYS A 199 -21.32 -16.37 -14.78
N LYS A 200 -20.72 -17.51 -15.12
CA LYS A 200 -21.30 -18.52 -16.02
C LYS A 200 -22.05 -19.65 -15.31
N CYS A 201 -21.98 -19.73 -13.98
CA CYS A 201 -22.70 -20.72 -13.18
C CYS A 201 -23.85 -20.05 -12.43
N SER A 202 -24.84 -19.56 -13.16
CA SER A 202 -26.13 -19.15 -12.61
C SER A 202 -27.19 -19.27 -13.69
N SER A 203 -27.67 -20.50 -13.92
CA SER A 203 -29.05 -20.86 -14.34
C SER A 203 -29.09 -22.37 -14.61
N PRO A 204 -29.95 -23.16 -13.94
CA PRO A 204 -30.61 -24.30 -14.59
C PRO A 204 -31.64 -23.82 -15.60
#